data_AF-A0A831PSP7-F1
#
_entry.id   AF-A0A831PSP7-F1
#
_cell.length_a   1.000
_cell.length_b   1.000
_cell.length_c   1.000
_cell.angle_alpha   90.00
_cell.angle_beta   90.00
_cell.angle_gamma   90.00
#
_symmetry.space_group_name_H-M   'P 1'
#
loop_
_entity.id
_entity.type
_entity.pdbx_description
1 polymer ?
#
loop_
_entity_poly.entity_id
_entity_poly.type
_entity_poly.pdbx_seq_one_letter_code
_entity_poly.pdbx_strand_id
1 'polypeptide(L)'
;MSNFEGLDLFGSGPARFRVMAQGSVVVANYVIGATPPNGSTAHGPIELDVVVRGRLVATTESGLWALREAITAQLTDPPTNGSLFDDHGHKWEDMSFIRYTEGDRTDRGRVKSMAYEAVFRKFV
;
A
#
# COMPACT_ATOMS: atom_id res chain seq x y z
N MET A 1 0.68 -15.46 5.27
CA MET A 1 1.83 -14.64 5.69
C MET A 1 1.96 -13.50 4.70
N SER A 2 1.64 -12.29 5.15
CA SER A 2 1.70 -11.07 4.35
C SER A 2 3.14 -10.68 4.05
N ASN A 3 3.55 -10.67 2.79
CA ASN A 3 4.94 -10.42 2.40
C ASN A 3 5.05 -9.52 1.17
N PHE A 4 6.21 -8.88 1.01
CA PHE A 4 6.58 -8.14 -0.18
C PHE A 4 7.96 -8.62 -0.64
N GLU A 5 8.08 -9.01 -1.92
CA GLU A 5 9.30 -9.62 -2.47
C GLU A 5 9.79 -10.86 -1.68
N GLY A 6 8.86 -11.59 -1.04
CA GLY A 6 9.19 -12.74 -0.20
C GLY A 6 9.69 -12.39 1.20
N LEU A 7 9.76 -11.10 1.57
CA LEU A 7 10.09 -10.64 2.92
C LEU A 7 8.83 -10.46 3.76
N ASP A 8 8.81 -11.06 4.95
CA ASP A 8 7.74 -10.89 5.93
C ASP A 8 7.83 -9.53 6.64
N LEU A 9 7.40 -8.47 5.95
CA LEU A 9 7.41 -7.10 6.45
C LEU A 9 6.23 -6.80 7.38
N PHE A 10 5.15 -7.57 7.27
CA PHE A 10 3.85 -7.24 7.87
C PHE A 10 3.34 -8.28 8.87
N GLY A 11 4.01 -9.44 9.01
CA GLY A 11 3.59 -10.54 9.88
C GLY A 11 3.80 -10.33 11.38
N SER A 12 4.47 -9.25 11.80
CA SER A 12 4.68 -8.97 13.24
C SER A 12 3.38 -8.65 14.00
N GLY A 13 2.31 -8.24 13.31
CA GLY A 13 1.04 -7.91 13.94
C GLY A 13 -0.12 -7.84 12.93
N PRO A 14 -1.34 -7.49 13.40
CA PRO A 14 -2.50 -7.43 12.53
C PRO A 14 -2.31 -6.39 11.42
N ALA A 15 -2.55 -6.81 10.17
CA ALA A 15 -2.53 -5.96 8.99
C ALA A 15 -3.85 -6.10 8.21
N ARG A 16 -4.25 -5.02 7.52
CA ARG A 16 -5.42 -4.97 6.66
C ARG A 16 -5.02 -4.37 5.32
N PHE A 17 -5.44 -5.03 4.25
CA PHE A 17 -5.19 -4.61 2.88
C PHE A 17 -6.46 -3.96 2.33
N ARG A 18 -6.30 -2.80 1.70
CA ARG A 18 -7.37 -2.12 0.99
C ARG A 18 -6.91 -1.81 -0.43
N VAL A 19 -7.58 -2.41 -1.39
CA VAL A 19 -7.46 -2.03 -2.79
C VAL A 19 -8.22 -0.73 -3.02
N MET A 20 -7.57 0.24 -3.65
CA MET A 20 -8.17 1.54 -3.97
C MET A 20 -8.97 1.44 -5.28
N ALA A 21 -9.20 2.59 -5.93
CA ALA A 21 -9.97 2.63 -7.17
C ALA A 21 -9.36 1.71 -8.23
N GLN A 22 -10.23 0.98 -8.94
CA GLN A 22 -9.89 0.16 -10.10
C GLN A 22 -10.77 0.57 -11.27
N GLY A 23 -10.22 0.61 -12.48
CA GLY A 23 -10.99 0.93 -13.68
C GLY A 23 -10.20 1.77 -14.66
N SER A 24 -10.89 2.64 -15.39
CA SER A 24 -10.29 3.53 -16.38
C SER A 24 -10.74 4.97 -16.16
N VAL A 25 -9.86 5.91 -16.46
CA VAL A 25 -10.22 7.33 -16.49
C VAL A 25 -11.09 7.57 -17.70
N VAL A 26 -12.30 8.06 -17.47
CA VAL A 26 -13.26 8.43 -18.51
C VAL A 26 -13.62 9.89 -18.30
N VAL A 27 -13.33 10.72 -19.30
CA VAL A 27 -13.60 12.17 -19.26
C VAL A 27 -14.76 12.46 -20.20
N ALA A 28 -15.77 13.18 -19.71
CA ALA A 28 -16.88 13.63 -20.55
C ALA A 28 -16.36 14.59 -21.62
N ASN A 29 -16.86 14.46 -22.86
CA ASN A 29 -16.45 15.34 -23.93
C ASN A 29 -16.92 16.78 -23.65
N TYR A 30 -16.07 17.76 -23.89
CA TYR A 30 -16.42 19.18 -23.72
C TYR A 30 -17.49 19.58 -24.75
N VAL A 31 -18.53 20.27 -24.30
CA VAL A 31 -19.61 20.79 -25.16
C VAL A 31 -19.76 22.29 -24.96
N ILE A 32 -19.95 23.01 -26.07
CA ILE A 32 -20.33 24.43 -26.09
C ILE A 32 -21.86 24.47 -26.29
N GLY A 33 -22.62 24.91 -25.28
CA GLY A 33 -24.09 25.05 -25.34
C GLY A 33 -24.83 24.41 -24.16
N ALA A 34 -26.17 24.46 -24.18
CA ALA A 34 -27.05 23.96 -23.10
C ALA A 34 -27.45 22.48 -23.23
N THR A 35 -26.89 21.77 -24.21
CA THR A 35 -27.18 20.34 -24.44
C THR A 35 -26.29 19.48 -23.54
N PRO A 36 -26.82 18.44 -22.87
CA PRO A 36 -25.99 17.49 -22.13
C PRO A 36 -24.86 16.95 -23.02
N PRO A 37 -23.66 16.73 -22.46
CA PRO A 37 -22.56 16.17 -23.23
C PRO A 37 -22.93 14.82 -23.84
N ASN A 38 -22.83 14.71 -25.16
CA ASN A 38 -22.95 13.42 -25.84
C ASN A 38 -21.56 12.78 -25.91
N GLY A 39 -21.34 11.76 -25.09
CA GLY A 39 -20.17 10.89 -25.15
C GLY A 39 -19.05 11.22 -24.18
N SER A 40 -18.13 10.27 -24.07
CA SER A 40 -16.99 10.30 -23.17
C SER A 40 -15.78 9.66 -23.83
N THR A 41 -14.59 10.18 -23.53
CA THR A 41 -13.31 9.64 -24.01
C THR A 41 -12.61 8.87 -22.88
N ALA A 42 -12.20 7.63 -23.16
CA ALA A 42 -11.40 6.83 -22.23
C ALA A 42 -9.91 7.19 -22.39
N HIS A 43 -9.25 7.47 -21.26
CA HIS A 43 -7.82 7.84 -21.21
C HIS A 43 -6.91 6.68 -20.81
N GLY A 44 -7.48 5.51 -20.48
CA GLY A 44 -6.74 4.31 -20.09
C GLY A 44 -6.99 3.89 -18.64
N PRO A 45 -6.38 2.78 -18.19
CA PRO A 45 -6.53 2.27 -16.85
C PRO A 45 -5.90 3.21 -15.81
N ILE A 46 -6.50 3.28 -14.63
CA ILE A 46 -5.89 3.96 -13.48
C ILE A 46 -4.82 3.08 -12.84
N GLU A 47 -3.80 3.72 -12.28
CA GLU A 47 -2.81 3.05 -11.44
C GLU A 47 -3.50 2.36 -10.25
N LEU A 48 -3.09 1.12 -9.98
CA LEU A 48 -3.65 0.35 -8.89
C LEU A 48 -2.89 0.66 -7.60
N ASP A 49 -3.58 1.25 -6.64
CA ASP A 49 -3.04 1.42 -5.29
C ASP A 49 -3.57 0.34 -4.34
N VAL A 50 -2.64 -0.29 -3.61
CA VAL A 50 -2.94 -1.18 -2.48
C VAL A 50 -2.38 -0.55 -1.22
N VAL A 51 -3.26 -0.27 -0.26
CA VAL A 51 -2.91 0.33 1.03
C VAL A 51 -2.93 -0.73 2.10
N VAL A 52 -1.80 -0.94 2.77
CA VAL A 52 -1.65 -1.84 3.91
C VAL A 52 -1.63 -1.01 5.18
N ARG A 53 -2.59 -1.25 6.07
CA ARG A 53 -2.64 -0.61 7.39
C ARG A 53 -2.54 -1.65 8.47
N GLY A 54 -1.63 -1.46 9.42
CA GLY A 54 -1.42 -2.45 10.46
C GLY A 54 -0.70 -1.91 11.67
N ARG A 55 -0.20 -2.84 12.49
CA ARG A 55 0.68 -2.51 13.61
C ARG A 55 1.93 -3.39 13.56
N LEU A 56 3.08 -2.76 13.68
CA LEU A 56 4.31 -3.43 14.05
C LEU A 56 4.24 -3.78 15.53
N VAL A 57 4.67 -4.98 15.92
CA VAL A 57 4.63 -5.43 17.32
C VAL A 57 5.96 -6.09 17.68
N ALA A 58 6.54 -5.67 18.80
CA ALA A 58 7.77 -6.25 19.33
C ALA A 58 7.77 -6.22 20.87
N THR A 59 8.58 -7.08 21.50
CA THR A 59 8.75 -7.10 22.97
C THR A 59 9.82 -6.13 23.46
N THR A 60 10.67 -5.64 22.57
CA THR A 60 11.77 -4.72 22.87
C THR A 60 11.73 -3.49 21.98
N GLU A 61 12.41 -2.41 22.41
CA GLU A 61 12.55 -1.20 21.58
C GLU A 61 13.30 -1.51 20.30
N SER A 62 14.43 -2.21 20.43
CA SER A 62 15.30 -2.57 19.31
C SER A 62 14.60 -3.46 18.30
N GLY A 63 13.72 -4.37 18.74
CA GLY A 63 12.92 -5.18 17.84
C GLY A 63 11.94 -4.34 17.02
N LEU A 64 11.32 -3.33 17.64
CA LEU A 64 10.41 -2.42 16.93
C LEU A 64 11.17 -1.59 15.87
N TRP A 65 12.37 -1.11 16.22
CA TRP A 65 13.27 -0.43 15.29
C TRP A 65 13.72 -1.31 14.14
N ALA A 66 14.10 -2.56 14.40
CA ALA A 66 14.49 -3.51 13.36
C ALA A 66 13.36 -3.76 12.35
N LEU A 67 12.11 -3.89 12.82
CA LEU A 67 10.94 -4.04 11.95
C LEU A 67 10.71 -2.79 11.09
N ARG A 68 10.85 -1.60 11.68
CA ARG A 68 10.77 -0.34 10.95
C ARG A 68 11.85 -0.25 9.88
N GLU A 69 13.11 -0.51 10.24
CA GLU A 69 14.24 -0.48 9.33
C GLU A 69 14.07 -1.45 8.17
N ALA A 70 13.56 -2.67 8.45
CA ALA A 70 13.25 -3.66 7.42
C ALA A 70 12.22 -3.15 6.41
N ILE A 71 11.17 -2.44 6.85
CA ILE A 71 10.20 -1.82 5.94
C ILE A 71 10.84 -0.69 5.15
N THR A 72 11.50 0.25 5.82
CA THR A 72 12.08 1.42 5.15
C THR A 72 13.21 1.07 4.19
N ALA A 73 13.91 -0.05 4.40
CA ALA A 73 14.91 -0.56 3.47
C ALA A 73 14.34 -0.96 2.10
N GLN A 74 13.02 -1.21 2.03
CA GLN A 74 12.32 -1.53 0.79
C GLN A 74 11.79 -0.28 0.06
N LEU A 75 11.87 0.90 0.68
CA LEU A 75 11.59 2.18 0.01
C LEU A 75 12.83 2.64 -0.74
N THR A 76 12.94 2.21 -1.99
CA THR A 76 14.05 2.53 -2.89
C THR A 76 13.69 3.67 -3.85
N ASP A 77 14.71 4.40 -4.31
CA ASP A 77 14.60 5.40 -5.37
C ASP A 77 15.63 5.09 -6.47
N PRO A 78 15.20 4.67 -7.68
CA PRO A 78 13.81 4.50 -8.11
C PRO A 78 13.11 3.31 -7.42
N PRO A 79 11.77 3.31 -7.29
CA PRO A 79 11.02 2.21 -6.71
C PRO A 79 11.23 0.90 -7.47
N THR A 80 11.47 -0.20 -6.74
CA THR A 80 11.53 -1.54 -7.32
C THR A 80 10.14 -2.18 -7.42
N ASN A 81 9.96 -3.02 -8.43
CA ASN A 81 8.72 -3.78 -8.62
C ASN A 81 8.83 -5.14 -7.94
N GLY A 82 7.80 -5.47 -7.15
CA GLY A 82 7.72 -6.72 -6.41
C GLY A 82 6.32 -7.32 -6.45
N SER A 83 6.21 -8.53 -5.91
CA SER A 83 4.91 -9.16 -5.63
C SER A 83 4.51 -8.87 -4.18
N LEU A 84 3.30 -8.35 -4.00
CA LEU A 84 2.67 -8.15 -2.70
C LEU A 84 1.67 -9.29 -2.44
N PHE A 85 1.76 -9.88 -1.25
CA PHE A 85 0.86 -10.96 -0.81
C PHE A 85 0.19 -10.56 0.50
N ASP A 86 -1.09 -10.90 0.64
CA ASP A 86 -1.79 -10.83 1.93
C ASP A 86 -1.91 -12.20 2.62
N ASP A 87 -2.44 -12.20 3.84
CA ASP A 87 -2.70 -13.40 4.63
C ASP A 87 -3.89 -14.23 4.15
N HIS A 88 -4.66 -13.76 3.17
CA HIS A 88 -5.86 -14.40 2.63
C HIS A 88 -5.64 -15.01 1.24
N GLY A 89 -4.41 -15.00 0.73
CA GLY A 89 -4.03 -15.58 -0.56
C GLY A 89 -4.23 -14.64 -1.75
N HIS A 90 -4.54 -13.36 -1.52
CA HIS A 90 -4.49 -12.37 -2.58
C HIS A 90 -3.04 -12.05 -2.92
N LYS A 91 -2.78 -11.93 -4.23
CA LYS A 91 -1.48 -11.59 -4.80
C LYS A 91 -1.65 -10.41 -5.76
N TRP A 92 -0.79 -9.42 -5.62
CA TRP A 92 -0.66 -8.31 -6.57
C TRP A 92 0.76 -8.31 -7.12
N GLU A 93 0.88 -8.47 -8.44
CA GLU A 93 2.15 -8.48 -9.15
C GLU A 93 2.50 -7.08 -9.67
N ASP A 94 3.81 -6.84 -9.83
CA ASP A 94 4.40 -5.59 -10.32
C ASP A 94 4.00 -4.36 -9.48
N MET A 95 3.92 -4.55 -8.17
CA MET A 95 3.66 -3.47 -7.23
C MET A 95 4.96 -2.83 -6.79
N SER A 96 5.05 -1.51 -6.80
CA SER A 96 6.17 -0.76 -6.25
C SER A 96 5.81 -0.17 -4.89
N PHE A 97 6.75 -0.21 -3.95
CA PHE A 97 6.55 0.39 -2.63
C PHE A 97 6.86 1.88 -2.67
N ILE A 98 5.84 2.73 -2.55
CA ILE A 98 5.99 4.18 -2.82
C ILE A 98 5.89 5.06 -1.58
N ARG A 99 5.28 4.56 -0.49
CA ARG A 99 5.10 5.37 0.72
C ARG A 99 4.95 4.51 1.95
N TYR A 100 5.70 4.86 2.99
CA TYR A 100 5.50 4.39 4.35
C TYR A 100 5.19 5.57 5.27
N THR A 101 4.24 5.40 6.17
CA THR A 101 3.90 6.40 7.19
C THR A 101 3.71 5.71 8.53
N GLU A 102 4.47 6.16 9.51
CA GLU A 102 4.34 5.72 10.90
C GLU A 102 3.19 6.48 11.57
N GLY A 103 2.40 5.76 12.35
CA GLY A 103 1.39 6.34 13.22
C GLY A 103 1.80 6.26 14.69
N ASP A 104 0.82 6.44 15.57
CA ASP A 104 1.09 6.48 17.00
C ASP A 104 1.64 5.16 17.53
N ARG A 105 2.64 5.30 18.40
CA ARG A 105 3.15 4.22 19.22
C ARG A 105 2.20 3.92 20.37
N THR A 106 2.08 2.64 20.72
CA THR A 106 1.36 2.20 21.91
C THR A 106 2.13 1.08 22.60
N ASP A 107 2.45 1.31 23.86
CA ASP A 107 3.08 0.32 24.73
C ASP A 107 2.01 -0.24 25.67
N ARG A 108 1.82 -1.56 25.66
CA ARG A 108 0.86 -2.26 26.53
C ARG A 108 1.57 -3.42 27.23
N GLY A 109 1.86 -3.25 28.52
CA GLY A 109 2.62 -4.24 29.30
C GLY A 109 4.03 -4.40 28.75
N ARG A 110 4.42 -5.63 28.40
CA ARG A 110 5.75 -5.96 27.83
C ARG A 110 5.77 -5.92 26.30
N VAL A 111 4.73 -5.39 25.68
CA VAL A 111 4.57 -5.34 24.23
C VAL A 111 4.57 -3.89 23.77
N LYS A 112 5.43 -3.59 22.80
CA LYS A 112 5.54 -2.30 22.12
C LYS A 112 4.96 -2.45 20.74
N SER A 113 4.21 -1.45 20.30
CA SER A 113 3.61 -1.48 18.97
C SER A 113 3.56 -0.11 18.32
N MET A 114 3.59 -0.08 17.00
CA MET A 114 3.53 1.14 16.20
C MET A 114 2.55 0.94 15.05
N ALA A 115 1.57 1.83 14.93
CA ALA A 115 0.68 1.83 13.77
C ALA A 115 1.47 2.20 12.51
N TYR A 116 1.07 1.67 11.35
CA TYR A 116 1.66 2.08 10.08
C TYR A 116 0.64 2.07 8.94
N GLU A 117 0.96 2.84 7.90
CA GLU A 117 0.37 2.78 6.58
C GLU A 117 1.49 2.60 5.53
N ALA A 118 1.38 1.56 4.72
CA ALA A 118 2.24 1.32 3.57
C ALA A 118 1.39 1.38 2.28
N VAL A 119 1.85 2.12 1.28
CA VAL A 119 1.17 2.27 -0.01
C VAL A 119 2.02 1.66 -1.10
N PHE A 120 1.41 0.73 -1.82
CA PHE A 120 1.96 0.09 -2.98
C PHE A 120 1.20 0.53 -4.21
N ARG A 121 1.91 0.72 -5.33
CA ARG A 121 1.34 1.15 -6.59
C ARG A 121 1.78 0.26 -7.74
N LYS A 122 0.85 -0.15 -8.60
CA LYS A 122 1.17 -0.69 -9.92
C LYS A 122 1.19 0.45 -10.93
N PHE A 123 2.38 0.79 -11.43
CA PHE A 123 2.52 1.72 -12.55
C PHE A 123 2.07 1.03 -13.84
N VAL A 124 1.40 1.79 -14.72
CA VAL A 124 0.87 1.32 -16.02
C VAL A 124 1.82 1.74 -17.13
#